data_AF-A0A7C2S940-F1
#
_entry.id   AF-A0A7C2S940-F1
#
_cell.length_a   1.000
_cell.length_b   1.000
_cell.length_c   1.000
_cell.angle_alpha   90.00
_cell.angle_beta   90.00
_cell.angle_gamma   90.00
#
_symmetry.space_group_name_H-M   'P 1'
#
loop_
_entity.id
_entity.type
_entity.pdbx_description
1 polymer ?
#
loop_
_entity_poly.entity_id
_entity_poly.type
_entity_poly.pdbx_seq_one_letter_code
_entity_poly.pdbx_strand_id
1 'polypeptide(L)'
;MSDSPVFDAVCDDLERRTSLDRLAVRGTVRLALKQAGLQVGTVDASQMAVVLRRVLPAELGARGVADAQRLCDEIASALAGRTFAVARDRAGAAGDTIGRFGS
;
A
#
# COMPACT_ATOMS: atom_id res chain seq x y z
N MET A 1 13.74 -1.41 -6.98
CA MET A 1 13.05 -1.54 -5.67
C MET A 1 11.79 -2.34 -5.91
N SER A 2 11.62 -3.46 -5.24
CA SER A 2 10.39 -4.27 -5.36
C SER A 2 9.29 -3.60 -4.54
N ASP A 3 8.16 -3.32 -5.18
CA ASP A 3 6.97 -2.85 -4.47
C ASP A 3 6.34 -3.99 -3.67
N SER A 4 5.50 -3.67 -2.67
CA SER A 4 4.86 -4.72 -1.89
C SER A 4 3.76 -5.42 -2.71
N PRO A 5 3.52 -6.72 -2.49
CA PRO A 5 2.42 -7.44 -3.16
C PRO A 5 1.04 -6.81 -2.89
N VAL A 6 0.88 -6.17 -1.73
CA VAL A 6 -0.35 -5.47 -1.34
C VAL A 6 -0.54 -4.23 -2.21
N PHE A 7 0.54 -3.47 -2.46
CA PHE A 7 0.50 -2.30 -3.31
C PHE A 7 0.11 -2.67 -4.75
N ASP A 8 0.74 -3.69 -5.32
CA ASP A 8 0.43 -4.12 -6.69
C ASP A 8 -1.02 -4.61 -6.79
N ALA A 9 -1.50 -5.40 -5.83
CA ALA A 9 -2.87 -5.88 -5.82
C ALA A 9 -3.91 -4.74 -5.77
N VAL A 10 -3.66 -3.70 -4.97
CA VAL A 10 -4.55 -2.53 -4.90
C VAL A 10 -4.49 -1.71 -6.19
N CYS A 11 -3.30 -1.53 -6.78
CA CYS A 11 -3.19 -0.83 -8.05
C CYS A 11 -3.96 -1.57 -9.16
N ASP A 12 -3.81 -2.88 -9.23
CA ASP A 12 -4.52 -3.69 -10.22
C ASP A 12 -6.05 -3.66 -10.00
N ASP A 13 -6.53 -3.65 -8.74
CA ASP A 13 -7.96 -3.50 -8.44
C ASP A 13 -8.51 -2.12 -8.82
N LEU A 14 -7.75 -1.05 -8.61
CA LEU A 14 -8.16 0.31 -8.98
C LEU A 14 -8.17 0.52 -10.49
N GLU A 15 -7.17 0.00 -11.20
CA GLU A 15 -7.09 0.06 -12.67
C GLU A 15 -8.29 -0.67 -13.31
N ARG A 16 -8.71 -1.81 -12.76
CA ARG A 16 -9.89 -2.55 -13.25
C ARG A 16 -11.22 -1.85 -12.97
N ARG A 17 -11.29 -0.98 -11.97
CA ARG A 17 -12.54 -0.42 -11.43
C ARG A 17 -12.70 1.08 -11.66
N THR A 18 -11.71 1.73 -12.27
CA THR A 18 -11.73 3.15 -12.59
C THR A 18 -11.32 3.35 -14.05
N SER A 19 -11.46 4.57 -14.55
CA SER A 19 -10.94 4.96 -15.87
C SER A 19 -9.47 5.37 -15.85
N LEU A 20 -8.80 5.29 -14.70
CA LEU A 20 -7.40 5.68 -14.56
C LEU A 20 -6.50 4.62 -15.15
N ASP A 21 -5.50 5.05 -15.93
CA ASP A 21 -4.46 4.15 -16.42
C ASP A 21 -3.53 3.69 -15.28
N ARG A 22 -2.72 2.66 -15.56
CA ARG A 22 -1.82 2.08 -14.58
C ARG A 22 -0.83 3.08 -13.96
N LEU A 23 -0.35 4.04 -14.74
CA LEU A 23 0.61 5.03 -14.26
C LEU A 23 -0.06 6.00 -13.29
N ALA A 24 -1.25 6.49 -13.65
CA ALA A 24 -2.08 7.35 -12.83
C ALA A 24 -2.47 6.66 -11.52
N VAL A 25 -2.93 5.40 -11.57
CA VAL A 25 -3.26 4.61 -10.38
C VAL A 25 -2.05 4.48 -9.47
N ARG A 26 -0.91 4.01 -9.98
CA ARG A 26 0.30 3.81 -9.17
C ARG A 26 0.80 5.12 -8.57
N GLY A 27 0.80 6.21 -9.34
CA GLY A 27 1.16 7.54 -8.84
C GLY A 27 0.24 8.01 -7.71
N THR A 28 -1.06 7.77 -7.85
CA THR A 28 -2.08 8.13 -6.85
C THR A 28 -1.91 7.35 -5.54
N VAL A 29 -1.76 6.02 -5.63
CA VAL A 29 -1.57 5.18 -4.45
C VAL A 29 -0.24 5.52 -3.75
N ARG A 30 0.85 5.77 -4.50
CA ARG A 30 2.13 6.21 -3.92
C ARG A 30 2.01 7.54 -3.19
N LEU A 31 1.25 8.49 -3.74
CA LEU A 31 1.02 9.77 -3.10
C LEU A 31 0.23 9.59 -1.79
N ALA A 32 -0.84 8.80 -1.80
CA ALA A 32 -1.63 8.51 -0.61
C ALA A 32 -0.81 7.80 0.49
N LEU A 33 0.04 6.82 0.11
CA LEU A 33 0.96 6.17 1.04
C LEU A 33 1.97 7.17 1.64
N LYS A 34 2.54 8.04 0.80
CA LYS A 34 3.48 9.09 1.27
C LYS A 34 2.82 10.05 2.26
N GLN A 35 1.58 10.46 2.00
CA GLN A 35 0.81 11.32 2.91
C GLN A 35 0.53 10.62 4.26
N ALA A 36 0.37 9.30 4.25
CA ALA A 36 0.20 8.49 5.45
C ALA A 36 1.53 8.11 6.13
N GLY A 37 2.69 8.55 5.61
CA GLY A 37 4.01 8.19 6.14
C GLY A 37 4.43 6.74 5.88
N LEU A 38 3.79 6.05 4.93
CA LEU A 38 4.03 4.65 4.61
C LEU A 38 4.93 4.47 3.38
N GLN A 39 5.65 3.35 3.35
CA GLN A 39 6.57 3.00 2.27
C GLN A 39 5.96 1.93 1.36
N VAL A 40 6.06 2.15 0.05
CA VAL A 40 5.47 1.28 -0.99
C VAL A 40 6.00 -0.15 -0.91
N GLY A 41 7.29 -0.33 -0.59
CA GLY A 41 7.92 -1.65 -0.56
C GLY A 41 7.61 -2.48 0.68
N THR A 42 7.06 -1.87 1.74
CA THR A 42 6.86 -2.55 3.04
C THR A 42 5.43 -2.46 3.56
N VAL A 43 4.52 -1.79 2.84
CA VAL A 43 3.13 -1.65 3.28
C VAL A 43 2.43 -3.00 3.31
N ASP A 44 1.79 -3.30 4.45
CA ASP A 44 0.96 -4.48 4.65
C ASP A 44 -0.53 -4.22 4.38
N ALA A 45 -1.34 -5.26 4.49
CA ALA A 45 -2.78 -5.19 4.22
C ALA A 45 -3.52 -4.27 5.21
N SER A 46 -3.16 -4.32 6.49
CA SER A 46 -3.80 -3.52 7.54
C SER A 46 -3.54 -2.03 7.33
N GLN A 47 -2.28 -1.67 7.06
CA GLN A 47 -1.87 -0.31 6.76
C GLN A 47 -2.52 0.20 5.47
N MET A 48 -2.54 -0.62 4.42
CA MET A 48 -3.19 -0.28 3.16
C MET A 48 -4.69 -0.05 3.32
N ALA A 49 -5.38 -0.87 4.14
CA ALA A 49 -6.80 -0.70 4.40
C ALA A 49 -7.12 0.65 5.07
N VAL A 50 -6.25 1.13 5.97
CA VAL A 50 -6.40 2.46 6.56
C VAL A 50 -6.24 3.55 5.50
N VAL A 51 -5.25 3.44 4.62
CA VAL A 51 -5.02 4.41 3.54
C VAL A 51 -6.18 4.45 2.56
N LEU A 52 -6.70 3.28 2.17
CA LEU A 52 -7.90 3.15 1.34
C LEU A 52 -9.09 3.89 1.97
N ARG A 53 -9.29 3.80 3.28
CA ARG A 53 -10.46 4.40 3.94
C ARG A 53 -10.33 5.87 4.26
N ARG A 54 -9.09 6.35 4.48
CA ARG A 54 -8.84 7.68 5.09
C ARG A 54 -8.18 8.69 4.17
N VAL A 55 -7.42 8.24 3.17
CA VAL A 55 -6.57 9.12 2.36
C VAL A 55 -6.90 9.01 0.88
N LEU A 56 -6.93 7.78 0.36
CA LEU A 56 -7.13 7.52 -1.06
C LEU A 56 -8.44 8.09 -1.66
N PRO A 57 -9.58 8.15 -0.93
CA PRO A 57 -10.83 8.66 -1.50
C PRO A 57 -10.72 10.12 -1.92
N ALA A 58 -10.00 10.95 -1.16
CA ALA A 58 -9.76 12.35 -1.50
C ALA A 58 -8.89 12.48 -2.77
N GLU A 59 -7.85 11.66 -2.87
CA GLU A 59 -6.96 11.62 -4.02
C GLU A 59 -7.65 11.14 -5.31
N LEU A 60 -8.52 10.15 -5.20
CA LEU A 60 -9.31 9.65 -6.33
C LEU A 60 -10.40 10.66 -6.74
N GLY A 61 -11.06 11.29 -5.76
CA GLY A 61 -12.03 12.35 -6.01
C GLY A 61 -11.43 13.55 -6.74
N ALA A 62 -10.22 13.97 -6.36
CA ALA A 62 -9.47 15.03 -7.04
C ALA A 62 -9.13 14.69 -8.51
N ARG A 63 -9.18 13.41 -8.88
CA ARG A 63 -8.95 12.90 -10.25
C ARG A 63 -10.24 12.59 -11.01
N GLY A 64 -11.40 12.95 -10.44
CA GLY A 64 -12.71 12.78 -11.08
C GLY A 64 -13.31 11.38 -10.92
N VAL A 65 -12.79 10.54 -10.02
CA VAL A 65 -13.40 9.23 -9.72
C VAL A 65 -14.64 9.46 -8.85
N ALA A 66 -15.82 9.14 -9.40
CA ALA A 66 -17.07 9.15 -8.66
C ALA A 66 -17.13 8.03 -7.62
N ASP A 67 -17.88 8.24 -6.54
CA ASP A 67 -18.06 7.27 -5.45
C ASP A 67 -16.76 6.69 -4.87
N ALA A 68 -15.68 7.49 -4.88
CA ALA A 68 -14.35 7.07 -4.48
C ALA A 68 -14.30 6.45 -3.07
N GLN A 69 -15.09 6.96 -2.12
CA GLN A 69 -15.19 6.41 -0.77
C GLN A 69 -15.71 4.98 -0.78
N ARG A 70 -16.84 4.74 -1.45
CA ARG A 70 -17.46 3.41 -1.55
C ARG A 70 -16.52 2.43 -2.25
N LEU A 71 -15.91 2.85 -3.35
CA LEU A 71 -14.91 2.05 -4.08
C LEU A 71 -13.79 1.60 -3.14
N CYS A 72 -13.22 2.53 -2.36
CA CYS A 72 -12.13 2.21 -1.45
C CYS A 72 -12.56 1.30 -0.30
N ASP A 73 -13.77 1.48 0.24
CA ASP A 73 -14.31 0.61 1.30
C ASP A 73 -14.48 -0.84 0.82
N GLU A 74 -14.95 -1.02 -0.41
CA GLU A 74 -15.09 -2.34 -1.04
C GLU A 74 -13.72 -3.00 -1.28
N ILE A 75 -12.72 -2.25 -1.77
CA ILE A 75 -11.35 -2.76 -1.94
C ILE A 75 -10.73 -3.12 -0.58
N ALA A 76 -10.87 -2.26 0.43
CA ALA A 76 -10.33 -2.51 1.77
C ALA A 76 -10.95 -3.76 2.41
N SER A 77 -12.25 -3.98 2.18
CA SER A 77 -12.95 -5.17 2.67
C SER A 77 -12.50 -6.43 1.95
N ALA A 78 -12.29 -6.37 0.64
CA ALA A 78 -11.71 -7.48 -0.13
C ALA A 78 -10.27 -7.79 0.31
N LEU A 79 -9.49 -6.78 0.68
CA LEU A 79 -8.11 -6.93 1.15
C LEU A 79 -8.00 -7.76 2.44
N ALA A 80 -8.95 -7.59 3.36
CA ALA A 80 -8.98 -8.31 4.63
C ALA A 80 -9.17 -9.84 4.46
N GLY A 81 -9.76 -10.27 3.35
CA GLY A 81 -9.93 -11.69 3.01
C GLY A 81 -8.77 -12.30 2.21
N ARG A 82 -7.75 -11.51 1.84
CA ARG A 82 -6.63 -11.96 1.01
C ARG A 82 -5.40 -12.26 1.84
N THR A 83 -4.75 -13.40 1.57
CA THR A 83 -3.43 -13.72 2.13
C THR A 83 -2.35 -13.17 1.21
N PHE A 84 -1.55 -12.23 1.73
CA PHE A 84 -0.36 -11.73 1.04
C PHE A 84 0.85 -12.44 1.64
N ALA A 85 1.68 -13.04 0.80
CA ALA A 85 2.97 -13.54 1.24
C ALA A 85 3.78 -12.35 1.77
N VAL A 86 3.94 -12.27 3.09
CA VAL A 86 4.84 -11.29 3.70
C VAL A 86 6.23 -11.68 3.25
N ALA A 87 6.93 -10.76 2.58
CA ALA A 87 8.36 -10.91 2.37
C ALA A 87 9.02 -10.89 3.75
N ARG A 88 9.16 -12.07 4.37
CA ARG A 88 9.97 -12.23 5.58
C ARG A 88 11.40 -11.86 5.21
N ASP A 89 11.95 -10.97 6.03
CA ASP A 89 13.34 -10.52 6.09
C ASP A 89 13.86 -9.56 5.01
N ARG A 90 13.81 -8.27 5.37
CA ARG A 90 15.01 -7.42 5.32
C ARG A 90 15.07 -6.37 6.44
N ALA A 91 14.50 -6.66 7.60
CA ALA A 91 14.51 -5.78 8.79
C ALA A 91 15.35 -6.33 9.97
N GLY A 92 16.06 -7.44 9.79
CA GLY A 92 16.90 -8.07 10.82
C GLY A 92 18.40 -7.72 10.77
N ALA A 93 18.86 -6.80 9.91
CA ALA A 93 20.29 -6.53 9.71
C ALA A 93 20.80 -5.25 10.41
N ALA A 94 20.23 -4.89 11.56
CA ALA A 94 20.70 -3.78 12.39
C ALA A 94 20.53 -4.10 13.87
N GLY A 95 21.21 -5.15 14.35
CA GLY A 95 21.11 -5.57 15.74
C GLY A 95 22.28 -6.37 16.31
N ASP A 96 23.26 -6.81 15.52
CA ASP A 96 24.33 -7.68 16.04
C ASP A 96 25.72 -7.05 15.83
N THR A 97 26.00 -5.98 16.58
CA THR A 97 27.36 -5.45 16.77
C THR A 97 27.71 -5.26 18.25
N ILE A 98 27.12 -6.06 19.15
CA ILE A 98 27.49 -6.06 20.56
C ILE A 98 27.95 -7.45 20.95
N GLY A 99 29.27 -7.62 21.03
CA GLY A 99 29.90 -8.72 21.77
C GLY A 99 30.88 -9.57 20.98
N ARG A 100 32.06 -9.04 20.61
CA ARG A 100 33.22 -9.90 20.34
C ARG A 100 34.50 -9.38 21.01
N PHE A 101 34.71 -9.90 22.22
CA PHE A 101 35.98 -10.24 22.89
C PHE A 101 36.96 -9.13 23.30
N GLY A 102 37.16 -9.07 24.62
CA GLY A 102 38.49 -8.82 25.18
C GLY A 102 39.33 -10.11 25.23
N SER A 103 40.64 -9.92 25.33
CA SER A 103 41.60 -10.71 26.12
C SER A 103 42.80 -9.81 26.38
#